data_AF-A0A7J7CR34-F1
#
_entry.id   AF-A0A7J7CR34-F1
#
_cell.length_a   1.000
_cell.length_b   1.000
_cell.length_c   1.000
_cell.angle_alpha   90.00
_cell.angle_beta   90.00
_cell.angle_gamma   90.00
#
_symmetry.space_group_name_H-M   'P 1'
#
loop_
_entity.id
_entity.type
_entity.pdbx_description
1 polymer ?
#
loop_
_entity_poly.entity_id
_entity_poly.type
_entity_poly.pdbx_seq_one_letter_code
_entity_poly.pdbx_strand_id
1 'polypeptide(L)'
;MRRVWERQVSSNVVYSLQHQRNDTSTLVVGGIDGVLRVLDQNTGDVLSSCTMDAQILPSCSESARVVERRKGRRLSEEDIHIDKIPRSTRPPITCLAVGMKKVVTTHNSKYIRLWKFN
;
A
#
# COMPACT_ATOMS: atom_id res chain seq x y z
N MET A 1 6.75 26.86 -11.23
CA MET A 1 6.29 25.46 -11.18
C MET A 1 7.33 24.66 -10.40
N ARG A 2 6.90 23.88 -9.41
CA ARG A 2 7.78 22.98 -8.66
C ARG A 2 8.07 21.75 -9.52
N ARG A 3 9.32 21.29 -9.57
CA ARG A 3 9.68 20.15 -10.44
C ARG A 3 9.25 18.85 -9.76
N VAL A 4 8.82 17.84 -10.53
CA VAL A 4 8.28 16.59 -9.97
C VAL A 4 9.30 15.89 -9.06
N TRP A 5 10.59 15.94 -9.40
CA TRP A 5 11.66 15.36 -8.57
C TRP A 5 11.92 16.08 -7.25
N GLU A 6 11.33 17.26 -7.03
CA GLU A 6 11.40 17.98 -5.76
C GLU A 6 10.33 17.52 -4.78
N ARG A 7 9.37 16.68 -5.23
CA ARG A 7 8.33 16.10 -4.38
C ARG A 7 8.76 14.75 -3.85
N GLN A 8 8.86 14.68 -2.52
CA GLN A 8 9.18 13.45 -1.82
C GLN A 8 7.90 12.65 -1.57
N VAL A 9 7.83 11.44 -2.13
CA VAL A 9 6.71 10.52 -1.95
C VAL A 9 6.70 9.85 -0.58
N SER A 10 7.88 9.58 -0.02
CA SER A 10 8.05 8.99 1.30
C SER A 10 9.36 9.46 1.93
N SER A 11 9.34 9.69 3.24
CA SER A 11 10.55 9.85 4.05
C SER A 11 11.33 8.54 4.23
N ASN A 12 10.71 7.41 3.88
CA ASN A 12 11.27 6.07 3.99
C ASN A 12 11.66 5.48 2.62
N VAL A 13 12.50 4.44 2.65
CA VAL A 13 12.97 3.74 1.45
C VAL A 13 11.82 3.06 0.70
N VAL A 14 11.76 3.30 -0.60
CA VAL A 14 10.85 2.64 -1.55
C VAL A 14 11.53 1.40 -2.11
N TYR A 15 10.80 0.28 -2.16
CA TYR A 15 11.31 -0.99 -2.70
C TYR A 15 10.65 -1.40 -4.00
N SER A 16 9.40 -1.00 -4.21
CA SER A 16 8.65 -1.45 -5.38
C SER A 16 7.68 -0.39 -5.86
N LEU A 17 7.51 -0.36 -7.18
CA LEU A 17 6.60 0.54 -7.88
C LEU A 17 6.07 -0.15 -9.13
N GLN A 18 4.86 0.18 -9.54
CA GLN A 18 4.31 -0.21 -10.83
C GLN A 18 3.17 0.72 -11.24
N HIS A 19 3.07 1.01 -12.53
CA HIS A 19 1.92 1.68 -13.12
C HIS A 19 0.64 0.88 -12.95
N GLN A 20 -0.46 1.59 -12.80
CA GLN A 20 -1.77 0.97 -12.92
C GLN A 20 -1.99 0.46 -14.35
N ARG A 21 -2.62 -0.72 -14.46
CA ARG A 21 -2.86 -1.33 -15.77
C ARG A 21 -3.77 -0.43 -16.61
N ASN A 22 -3.31 -0.06 -17.80
CA ASN A 22 -3.98 0.84 -18.74
C ASN A 22 -4.04 2.32 -18.30
N ASP A 23 -3.24 2.73 -17.31
CA ASP A 23 -3.10 4.12 -16.88
C ASP A 23 -1.61 4.46 -16.74
N THR A 24 -1.18 5.49 -17.47
CA THR A 24 0.21 5.96 -17.48
C THR A 24 0.46 7.08 -16.47
N SER A 25 -0.60 7.63 -15.88
CA SER A 25 -0.53 8.71 -14.88
C SER A 25 -0.52 8.19 -13.45
N THR A 26 -1.12 7.02 -13.18
CA THR A 26 -1.18 6.49 -11.82
C THR A 26 -0.06 5.48 -11.53
N LEU A 27 0.72 5.76 -10.48
CA LEU A 27 1.74 4.87 -9.95
C LEU A 27 1.33 4.33 -8.57
N VAL A 28 1.54 3.03 -8.36
CA VAL A 28 1.39 2.42 -7.04
C VAL A 28 2.77 2.08 -6.50
N VAL A 29 3.03 2.45 -5.24
CA VAL A 29 4.35 2.38 -4.61
C VAL A 29 4.27 1.72 -3.23
N GLY A 30 5.28 0.93 -2.89
CA GLY A 30 5.44 0.29 -1.59
C GLY A 30 6.90 0.28 -1.13
N GLY A 31 7.11 0.30 0.18
CA GLY A 31 8.45 0.41 0.75
C GLY A 31 8.59 -0.19 2.14
N ILE A 32 9.70 0.17 2.81
CA ILE A 32 10.08 -0.35 4.13
C ILE A 32 9.04 -0.04 5.22
N ASP A 33 8.27 1.03 5.05
CA ASP A 33 7.25 1.43 6.01
C ASP A 33 5.95 0.63 5.91
N GLY A 34 5.81 -0.25 4.92
CA GLY A 34 4.64 -1.10 4.74
C GLY A 34 3.39 -0.36 4.28
N VAL A 35 3.52 0.90 3.83
CA VAL A 35 2.42 1.73 3.34
C VAL A 35 2.34 1.62 1.81
N LEU A 36 1.15 1.30 1.33
CA LEU A 36 0.83 1.29 -0.10
C LEU A 36 0.35 2.68 -0.52
N ARG A 37 1.08 3.33 -1.43
CA ARG A 37 0.77 4.68 -1.91
C ARG A 37 0.30 4.64 -3.35
N VAL A 38 -0.66 5.48 -3.69
CA VAL A 38 -1.12 5.75 -5.06
C VAL A 38 -0.76 7.19 -5.37
N LEU A 39 -0.08 7.40 -6.49
CA LEU A 39 0.53 8.67 -6.87
C LEU A 39 0.07 9.08 -8.25
N ASP A 40 -0.02 10.38 -8.48
CA ASP A 40 -0.01 10.96 -9.82
C ASP A 40 1.45 11.16 -10.25
N GLN A 41 1.88 10.50 -11.32
CA GLN A 41 3.24 10.61 -11.86
C GLN A 41 3.53 12.00 -12.44
N ASN A 42 2.53 12.64 -13.04
CA ASN A 42 2.70 13.92 -13.73
C ASN A 42 2.91 15.05 -12.73
N THR A 43 2.23 14.99 -11.59
CA THR A 43 2.35 16.01 -10.55
C THR A 43 3.31 15.60 -9.43
N GLY A 44 3.49 14.31 -9.19
CA GLY A 44 4.18 13.77 -8.01
C GLY A 44 3.35 13.81 -6.73
N ASP A 45 2.04 14.10 -6.82
CA ASP A 45 1.15 14.11 -5.66
C ASP A 45 0.81 12.71 -5.18
N VAL A 46 0.70 12.55 -3.86
CA VAL A 46 0.19 11.33 -3.24
C VAL A 46 -1.34 11.40 -3.19
N LEU A 47 -2.02 10.65 -4.05
CA LEU A 47 -3.48 10.60 -4.13
C LEU A 47 -4.11 9.81 -2.99
N SER A 48 -3.43 8.75 -2.55
CA SER A 48 -3.87 7.91 -1.45
C SER A 48 -2.71 7.21 -0.79
N SER A 49 -2.77 7.07 0.53
CA SER A 49 -1.89 6.19 1.29
C SER A 49 -2.74 5.19 2.06
N CYS A 50 -2.33 3.92 2.06
CA CYS A 50 -3.09 2.83 2.66
C CYS A 50 -2.17 1.96 3.51
N THR A 51 -2.64 1.59 4.69
CA THR A 51 -2.03 0.58 5.55
C THR A 51 -3.05 -0.51 5.84
N MET A 52 -2.58 -1.67 6.28
CA MET A 52 -3.47 -2.71 6.77
C MET A 52 -3.82 -2.43 8.23
N ASP A 53 -5.08 -2.59 8.59
CA ASP A 53 -5.48 -2.54 10.00
C ASP A 53 -5.06 -3.84 10.71
N ALA A 54 -4.81 -3.74 12.01
CA ALA A 54 -4.53 -4.88 12.87
C ALA A 54 -5.78 -5.75 13.07
N GLN A 55 -6.98 -5.19 12.90
CA GLN A 55 -8.25 -5.88 13.12
C GLN A 55 -8.48 -6.95 12.04
N ILE A 56 -8.49 -8.21 12.48
CA ILE A 56 -8.89 -9.35 11.66
C ILE A 56 -10.42 -9.36 11.60
N LEU A 57 -10.98 -9.37 10.40
CA LEU A 57 -12.42 -9.48 10.23
C LEU A 57 -12.83 -10.95 10.37
N PRO A 58 -13.97 -11.24 11.02
CA PRO A 58 -14.48 -12.61 11.12
C PRO A 58 -14.69 -13.19 9.72
N SER A 59 -14.13 -14.37 9.49
CA SER A 59 -14.22 -15.07 8.22
C SER A 59 -15.44 -15.98 8.17
N CYS A 60 -16.30 -15.80 7.16
CA CYS A 60 -17.44 -16.67 6.92
C CYS A 60 -17.04 -17.88 6.04
N SER A 61 -16.33 -18.88 6.58
CA SER A 61 -16.34 -20.29 6.10
C SER A 61 -15.28 -21.16 6.79
N GLU A 62 -15.48 -22.47 6.88
CA GLU A 62 -14.50 -23.43 7.42
C GLU A 62 -13.19 -23.54 6.62
N SER A 63 -13.16 -23.04 5.37
CA SER A 63 -11.95 -22.88 4.55
C SER A 63 -11.08 -21.66 4.96
N ALA A 64 -11.50 -20.89 5.96
CA ALA A 64 -10.87 -19.66 6.45
C ALA A 64 -9.46 -19.80 7.02
N ARG A 65 -8.95 -21.02 7.26
CA ARG A 65 -7.63 -21.19 7.87
C ARG A 65 -6.48 -20.72 6.97
N VAL A 66 -6.68 -20.62 5.65
CA VAL A 66 -5.62 -20.25 4.68
C VAL A 66 -5.70 -18.77 4.26
N VAL A 67 -6.88 -18.14 4.34
CA VAL A 67 -7.10 -16.76 3.85
C VAL A 67 -7.67 -15.89 4.96
N GLU A 68 -6.87 -14.92 5.42
CA GLU A 68 -7.30 -13.89 6.36
C GLU A 68 -7.88 -12.68 5.62
N ARG A 69 -9.04 -12.20 6.08
CA ARG A 69 -9.59 -10.92 5.65
C ARG A 69 -9.29 -9.87 6.70
N ARG A 70 -8.70 -8.76 6.27
CA ARG A 70 -8.38 -7.61 7.12
C ARG A 70 -8.90 -6.36 6.46
N LYS A 71 -9.34 -5.40 7.27
CA LYS A 71 -9.76 -4.10 6.76
C LYS A 71 -8.51 -3.28 6.38
N GLY A 72 -8.51 -2.71 5.18
CA GLY A 72 -7.53 -1.68 4.82
C GLY A 72 -7.93 -0.35 5.44
N ARG A 73 -6.95 0.40 5.95
CA ARG A 73 -7.13 1.76 6.45
C ARG A 73 -6.47 2.72 5.46
N ARG A 74 -7.25 3.68 4.94
CA ARG A 74 -6.69 4.83 4.23
C ARG A 74 -6.12 5.79 5.27
N LEU A 75 -4.89 6.23 5.05
CA LEU A 75 -4.24 7.24 5.85
C LEU A 75 -4.71 8.61 5.36
N SER A 76 -5.19 9.46 6.26
CA SER A 76 -5.54 10.85 5.94
C SER A 76 -4.28 11.73 5.90
N GLU A 77 -4.39 12.98 5.46
CA GLU A 77 -3.26 13.92 5.48
C GLU A 77 -2.72 14.14 6.90
N GLU A 78 -3.56 13.94 7.93
CA GLU A 78 -3.19 14.03 9.34
C GLU A 78 -2.50 12.77 9.89
N ASP A 79 -2.47 11.66 9.13
CA ASP A 79 -1.76 10.42 9.49
C ASP A 79 -0.25 10.50 9.21
N ILE A 80 0.33 11.70 9.43
CA ILE A 80 1.77 12.05 9.35
C ILE A 80 2.62 11.14 10.25
N HIS A 81 2.01 10.44 11.19
CA HIS A 81 2.68 9.61 12.15
C HIS A 81 2.63 8.11 11.79
N ILE A 82 3.09 7.75 10.60
CA ILE A 82 3.33 6.34 10.23
C ILE A 82 4.19 5.65 11.31
N ASP A 83 5.09 6.40 11.97
CA ASP A 83 5.90 5.93 13.09
C ASP A 83 5.10 5.47 14.32
N LYS A 84 3.90 6.01 14.55
CA LYS A 84 2.99 5.55 15.62
C LYS A 84 2.34 4.21 15.30
N ILE A 85 2.28 3.81 14.02
CA ILE A 85 1.72 2.52 13.63
C ILE A 85 2.79 1.44 13.89
N PRO A 86 2.50 0.38 14.67
CA PRO A 86 3.47 -0.67 14.98
C PRO A 86 4.00 -1.35 13.71
N ARG A 87 5.33 -1.50 13.57
CA ARG A 87 5.93 -2.16 12.39
C ARG A 87 5.47 -3.62 12.21
N SER A 88 5.04 -4.27 13.28
CA SER A 88 4.48 -5.64 13.23
C SER A 88 3.16 -5.71 12.43
N THR A 89 2.37 -4.64 12.38
CA THR A 89 1.10 -4.61 11.65
C THR A 89 1.29 -4.17 10.19
N ARG A 90 2.37 -3.44 9.90
CA ARG A 90 2.76 -2.93 8.58
C ARG A 90 4.13 -3.46 8.13
N PRO A 91 4.27 -4.76 7.83
CA PRO A 91 5.53 -5.29 7.32
C PRO A 91 5.92 -4.62 6.00
N PRO A 92 7.24 -4.47 5.73
CA PRO A 92 7.76 -3.90 4.49
C PRO A 92 7.12 -4.51 3.24
N ILE A 93 6.74 -3.67 2.28
CA ILE A 93 6.30 -4.11 0.95
C ILE A 93 7.55 -4.25 0.09
N THR A 94 7.99 -5.47 -0.16
CA THR A 94 9.23 -5.75 -0.91
C THR A 94 9.00 -5.81 -2.41
N CYS A 95 7.86 -6.32 -2.84
CA CYS A 95 7.42 -6.27 -4.23
C CYS A 95 5.91 -6.03 -4.30
N LEU A 96 5.44 -5.49 -5.42
CA LEU A 96 4.03 -5.32 -5.69
C LEU A 96 3.70 -5.62 -7.15
N ALA A 97 2.44 -6.01 -7.39
CA ALA A 97 1.87 -6.16 -8.71
C ALA A 97 0.49 -5.50 -8.78
N VAL A 98 0.24 -4.66 -9.78
CA VAL A 98 -0.99 -3.87 -9.92
C VAL A 98 -1.89 -4.46 -10.99
N GLY A 99 -3.13 -4.75 -10.62
CA GLY A 99 -4.24 -5.04 -11.51
C GLY A 99 -5.28 -3.90 -11.49
N MET A 100 -6.37 -4.06 -12.24
CA MET A 100 -7.35 -2.97 -12.43
C MET A 100 -7.97 -2.44 -11.13
N LYS A 101 -8.41 -3.34 -10.24
CA LYS A 101 -9.04 -3.02 -8.95
C LYS A 101 -8.38 -3.71 -7.76
N LYS A 102 -7.13 -4.14 -7.97
CA LYS A 102 -6.42 -4.95 -7.00
C LYS A 102 -4.93 -4.71 -7.06
N VAL A 103 -4.29 -4.77 -5.91
CA VAL A 103 -2.84 -4.76 -5.79
C VAL A 103 -2.43 -5.99 -5.00
N VAL A 104 -1.44 -6.72 -5.49
CA VAL A 104 -0.82 -7.83 -4.77
C VAL A 104 0.48 -7.30 -4.19
N THR A 105 0.75 -7.57 -2.91
CA THR A 105 2.02 -7.21 -2.27
C THR A 105 2.67 -8.44 -1.66
N THR A 106 3.99 -8.50 -1.77
CA THR A 106 4.82 -9.46 -1.04
C THR A 106 5.58 -8.73 0.06
N HIS A 107 5.92 -9.49 1.09
CA HIS A 107 6.56 -9.03 2.31
C HIS A 107 7.54 -10.09 2.79
N ASN A 108 8.37 -9.77 3.79
CA ASN A 108 9.24 -10.75 4.46
C ASN A 108 8.47 -11.67 5.43
N SER A 109 7.32 -12.18 4.99
CA SER A 109 6.45 -13.09 5.74
C SER A 109 6.01 -14.24 4.84
N LYS A 110 5.40 -15.27 5.42
CA LYS A 110 4.96 -16.47 4.68
C LYS A 110 3.72 -16.25 3.80
N TYR A 111 3.18 -15.04 3.75
CA TYR A 111 1.91 -14.74 3.11
C TYR A 111 2.04 -13.65 2.04
N ILE A 112 1.24 -13.78 0.99
CA ILE A 112 1.01 -12.74 0.00
C ILE A 112 -0.26 -11.98 0.41
N ARG A 113 -0.26 -10.65 0.25
CA ARG A 113 -1.44 -9.83 0.55
C ARG A 113 -2.11 -9.35 -0.72
N LEU A 114 -3.44 -9.34 -0.73
CA LEU A 114 -4.26 -8.85 -1.82
C LEU A 114 -5.10 -7.67 -1.32
N TRP A 115 -4.81 -6.49 -1.85
CA TRP A 115 -5.58 -5.27 -1.66
C TRP A 115 -6.67 -5.22 -2.71
N LYS A 116 -7.93 -5.03 -2.29
CA LYS A 116 -9.08 -4.84 -3.19
C LYS A 116 -9.61 -3.42 -2.99
N PHE A 117 -9.78 -2.71 -4.10
CA PHE A 117 -10.34 -1.37 -4.13
C PHE A 117 -11.70 -1.44 -4.82
N ASN A 118 -12.72 -0.82 -4.23
CA ASN A 118 -14.08 -0.80 -4.79
C ASN A 118 -14.24 0.37 -5.76
#